data_AF-A0A6N2TYJ3-F1
#
_entry.id   AF-A0A6N2TYJ3-F1
#
_cell.length_a   1.000
_cell.length_b   1.000
_cell.length_c   1.000
_cell.angle_alpha   90.00
_cell.angle_beta   90.00
_cell.angle_gamma   90.00
#
_symmetry.space_group_name_H-M   'P 1'
#
loop_
_entity.id
_entity.type
_entity.pdbx_description
1 polymer ?
#
loop_
_entity_poly.entity_id
_entity_poly.type
_entity_poly.pdbx_seq_one_letter_code
_entity_poly.pdbx_strand_id
1 'polypeptide(L)'
;MNDEPFDDDIAYFHAQWRRQRLTEKGRDYVVLDGVKGEGHYVGTYLALTTLERYWWGEGEFKFYIDDDEEYPTICGTGTEDYFGGSWSFAKQVNGKTVEQNYCTPYLGYPYYSSHDELIHNDYHNDDCPPMRGFYRWHIPDPIRFRSNLKVTVQQIGVGHRGFFERQDDVASVAYWYQKGPHAPFPQLPSAEERWPR
;
A
#
# COMPACT_ATOMS: atom_id res chain seq x y z
N MET A 1 -35.48 14.11 -7.68
CA MET A 1 -34.08 13.83 -8.05
C MET A 1 -33.79 14.72 -9.24
N ASN A 2 -32.62 15.35 -9.33
CA ASN A 2 -32.27 16.06 -10.56
C ASN A 2 -32.05 14.99 -11.63
N ASP A 3 -32.92 14.97 -12.63
CA ASP A 3 -32.85 14.08 -13.80
C ASP A 3 -31.93 14.66 -14.90
N GLU A 4 -31.01 15.55 -14.54
CA GLU A 4 -29.99 16.03 -15.47
C GLU A 4 -28.99 14.89 -15.74
N PRO A 5 -28.75 14.53 -17.02
CA PRO A 5 -27.74 13.55 -17.37
C PRO A 5 -26.36 14.06 -16.93
N PHE A 6 -25.54 13.16 -16.39
CA PHE A 6 -24.13 13.45 -16.13
C PHE A 6 -23.41 13.76 -17.44
N ASP A 7 -22.37 14.60 -17.38
CA ASP A 7 -21.49 14.84 -18.53
C ASP A 7 -20.85 13.53 -19.02
N ASP A 8 -20.66 13.42 -20.33
CA ASP A 8 -20.05 12.25 -20.98
C ASP A 8 -18.60 12.00 -20.53
N ASP A 9 -17.95 12.97 -19.90
CA ASP A 9 -16.57 12.88 -19.41
C ASP A 9 -16.46 12.50 -17.92
N ILE A 10 -17.58 12.19 -17.26
CA ILE A 10 -17.58 11.80 -15.85
C ILE A 10 -16.78 10.51 -15.62
N ALA A 11 -15.93 10.55 -14.58
CA ALA A 11 -15.20 9.39 -14.11
C ALA A 11 -15.91 8.76 -12.90
N TYR A 12 -15.88 7.43 -12.81
CA TYR A 12 -16.50 6.68 -11.72
C TYR A 12 -15.44 6.25 -10.71
N PHE A 13 -15.83 6.22 -9.43
CA PHE A 13 -14.95 5.77 -8.35
C PHE A 13 -14.75 4.25 -8.39
N HIS A 14 -13.51 3.83 -8.17
CA HIS A 14 -13.11 2.43 -8.11
C HIS A 14 -12.22 2.20 -6.88
N ALA A 15 -12.37 1.02 -6.28
CA ALA A 15 -11.51 0.55 -5.21
C ALA A 15 -11.21 -0.94 -5.41
N GLN A 16 -9.93 -1.33 -5.33
CA GLN A 16 -9.51 -2.72 -5.51
C GLN A 16 -8.61 -3.15 -4.35
N TRP A 17 -9.02 -4.21 -3.66
CA TRP A 17 -8.26 -4.81 -2.57
C TRP A 17 -7.35 -5.94 -3.09
N ARG A 18 -6.14 -6.04 -2.55
CA ARG A 18 -5.19 -7.12 -2.82
C ARG A 18 -4.48 -7.56 -1.55
N ARG A 19 -3.96 -8.79 -1.54
CA ARG A 19 -3.03 -9.28 -0.52
C ARG A 19 -2.08 -10.33 -1.10
N GLN A 20 -0.85 -10.30 -0.63
CA GLN A 20 0.09 -11.40 -0.72
C GLN A 20 0.49 -11.77 0.70
N ARG A 21 0.06 -12.96 1.16
CA ARG A 21 0.36 -13.46 2.51
C ARG A 21 1.86 -13.61 2.76
N LEU A 22 2.62 -13.83 1.70
CA LEU A 22 4.06 -13.87 1.69
C LEU A 22 4.50 -13.34 0.33
N THR A 23 5.08 -12.16 0.30
CA THR A 23 5.66 -11.60 -0.93
C THR A 23 6.83 -12.46 -1.43
N GLU A 24 7.17 -12.33 -2.71
CA GLU A 24 8.25 -13.10 -3.35
C GLU A 24 9.50 -12.22 -3.48
N LYS A 25 10.67 -12.75 -3.13
CA LYS A 25 11.94 -12.01 -3.26
C LYS A 25 12.21 -11.62 -4.71
N GLY A 26 12.64 -10.38 -4.94
CA GLY A 26 12.91 -9.85 -6.28
C GLY A 26 11.65 -9.66 -7.14
N ARG A 27 10.45 -9.71 -6.53
CA ARG A 27 9.19 -9.40 -7.20
C ARG A 27 8.43 -8.35 -6.40
N ASP A 28 8.16 -7.23 -7.03
CA ASP A 28 7.37 -6.16 -6.41
C ASP A 28 5.95 -6.66 -6.09
N TYR A 29 5.45 -6.27 -4.92
CA TYR A 29 4.04 -6.45 -4.59
C TYR A 29 3.19 -5.56 -5.53
N VAL A 30 2.16 -6.14 -6.13
CA VAL A 30 1.26 -5.38 -7.01
C VAL A 30 0.12 -4.77 -6.19
N VAL A 31 0.10 -3.44 -6.11
CA VAL A 31 -0.95 -2.66 -5.48
C VAL A 31 -2.16 -2.55 -6.41
N LEU A 32 -1.92 -2.32 -7.70
CA LEU A 32 -2.95 -2.21 -8.74
C LEU A 32 -2.39 -2.63 -10.09
N ASP A 33 -3.15 -3.40 -10.86
CA ASP A 33 -2.92 -3.64 -12.29
C ASP A 33 -4.26 -3.83 -13.02
N GLY A 34 -4.19 -4.03 -14.34
CA GLY A 34 -5.36 -4.35 -15.17
C GLY A 34 -6.27 -3.16 -15.45
N VAL A 35 -5.92 -1.96 -14.97
CA VAL A 35 -6.61 -0.71 -15.29
C VAL A 35 -6.37 -0.36 -16.75
N LYS A 36 -7.45 -0.10 -17.47
CA LYS A 36 -7.43 0.38 -18.86
C LYS A 36 -8.41 1.53 -19.01
N GLY A 37 -8.05 2.50 -19.83
CA GLY A 37 -8.80 3.73 -20.08
C GLY A 37 -8.15 4.95 -19.42
N GLU A 38 -8.88 6.05 -19.43
CA GLU A 38 -8.45 7.35 -18.92
C GLU A 38 -8.97 7.56 -17.49
N GLY A 39 -8.11 8.06 -16.60
CA GLY A 39 -8.46 8.25 -15.21
C GLY A 39 -7.38 8.90 -14.37
N HIS A 40 -7.56 8.81 -13.06
CA HIS A 40 -6.59 9.30 -12.08
C HIS A 40 -6.63 8.51 -10.79
N TYR A 41 -5.45 8.10 -10.33
CA TYR A 41 -5.23 7.46 -9.04
C TYR A 41 -5.33 8.50 -7.93
N VAL A 42 -6.10 8.18 -6.89
CA VAL A 42 -6.39 9.11 -5.77
C VAL A 42 -5.92 8.60 -4.42
N GLY A 43 -5.34 7.40 -4.34
CA GLY A 43 -4.66 6.98 -3.12
C GLY A 43 -4.57 5.48 -2.89
N THR A 44 -3.92 5.16 -1.78
CA THR A 44 -3.67 3.79 -1.33
C THR A 44 -3.83 3.71 0.18
N TYR A 45 -4.45 2.64 0.66
CA TYR A 45 -4.21 2.11 2.00
C TYR A 45 -3.27 0.90 1.88
N LEU A 46 -2.25 0.82 2.75
CA LEU A 46 -1.33 -0.32 2.82
C LEU A 46 -1.32 -0.89 4.23
N ALA A 47 -1.52 -2.19 4.35
CA ALA A 47 -1.30 -2.97 5.56
C ALA A 47 -0.03 -3.81 5.37
N LEU A 48 0.91 -3.68 6.30
CA LEU A 48 2.18 -4.42 6.26
C LEU A 48 2.37 -5.16 7.58
N THR A 49 2.49 -6.48 7.50
CA THR A 49 2.90 -7.33 8.61
C THR A 49 4.29 -7.86 8.32
N THR A 50 5.28 -7.37 9.06
CA THR A 50 6.68 -7.73 8.85
C THR A 50 6.99 -9.09 9.44
N LEU A 51 7.53 -9.99 8.62
CA LEU A 51 7.95 -11.35 8.99
C LEU A 51 9.47 -11.46 9.16
N GLU A 52 10.24 -10.51 8.60
CA GLU A 52 11.70 -10.44 8.75
C GLU A 52 12.16 -9.30 9.70
N ARG A 53 13.32 -9.47 10.36
CA ARG A 53 13.74 -8.70 11.55
C ARG A 53 14.09 -7.22 11.35
N TYR A 54 14.70 -6.84 10.23
CA TYR A 54 15.31 -5.52 10.07
C TYR A 54 14.33 -4.47 9.53
N TRP A 55 14.80 -3.26 9.23
CA TRP A 55 13.96 -2.21 8.64
C TRP A 55 13.37 -2.68 7.31
N TRP A 56 12.11 -2.33 7.06
CA TRP A 56 11.27 -2.84 5.95
C TRP A 56 10.99 -1.80 4.86
N GLY A 57 11.25 -0.51 5.14
CA GLY A 57 10.68 0.58 4.37
C GLY A 57 11.47 1.01 3.14
N GLU A 58 12.60 0.39 2.80
CA GLU A 58 13.48 0.90 1.72
C GLU A 58 12.94 0.66 0.30
N GLY A 59 11.87 -0.13 0.16
CA GLY A 59 11.30 -0.46 -1.15
C GLY A 59 10.61 0.72 -1.82
N GLU A 60 10.92 0.96 -3.09
CA GLU A 60 10.33 2.03 -3.88
C GLU A 60 8.85 1.75 -4.21
N PHE A 61 8.01 2.78 -4.11
CA PHE A 61 6.66 2.79 -4.69
C PHE A 61 6.74 3.24 -6.15
N LYS A 62 6.16 2.48 -7.07
CA LYS A 62 6.35 2.67 -8.52
C LYS A 62 5.03 2.78 -9.25
N PHE A 63 4.95 3.72 -10.18
CA PHE A 63 3.82 3.91 -11.08
C PHE A 63 4.29 3.78 -12.51
N TYR A 64 3.67 2.85 -13.21
CA TYR A 64 3.81 2.60 -14.64
C TYR A 64 2.57 3.19 -15.29
N ILE A 65 2.77 4.27 -16.05
CA ILE A 65 1.68 5.06 -16.63
C ILE A 65 1.73 4.91 -18.15
N ASP A 66 0.57 4.71 -18.76
CA ASP A 66 0.39 4.77 -20.20
C ASP A 66 1.35 3.88 -21.01
N ASP A 67 1.32 2.58 -20.73
CA ASP A 67 2.09 1.53 -21.42
C ASP A 67 3.59 1.47 -21.07
N ASP A 68 4.03 2.16 -20.01
CA ASP A 68 5.36 1.94 -19.42
C ASP A 68 5.48 0.51 -18.85
N GLU A 69 6.54 -0.21 -19.23
CA GLU A 69 6.76 -1.61 -18.79
C GLU A 69 8.07 -1.79 -18.02
N GLU A 70 9.21 -1.47 -18.64
CA GLU A 70 10.53 -1.75 -18.06
C GLU A 70 10.88 -0.77 -16.92
N TYR A 71 10.58 0.51 -17.13
CA TYR A 71 10.89 1.58 -16.18
C TYR A 71 9.60 2.30 -15.77
N PRO A 72 9.37 2.55 -14.48
CA PRO A 72 8.20 3.30 -14.05
C PRO A 72 8.37 4.80 -14.38
N THR A 73 7.27 5.46 -14.75
CA THR A 73 7.23 6.91 -14.94
C THR A 73 7.50 7.65 -13.63
N ILE A 74 6.98 7.12 -12.52
CA ILE A 74 7.20 7.66 -11.17
C ILE A 74 7.83 6.55 -10.33
N CYS A 75 9.02 6.83 -9.80
CA CYS A 75 9.75 5.96 -8.90
C CYS A 75 10.01 6.70 -7.59
N GLY A 76 9.49 6.17 -6.48
CA GLY A 76 9.78 6.67 -5.14
C GLY A 76 11.19 6.28 -4.68
N THR A 77 11.53 6.66 -3.45
CA THR A 77 12.84 6.38 -2.81
C THR A 77 12.75 5.36 -1.67
N GLY A 78 11.56 5.16 -1.14
CA GLY A 78 11.25 4.26 -0.04
C GLY A 78 9.74 4.24 0.20
N THR A 79 9.27 3.18 0.85
CA THR A 79 7.87 3.00 1.21
C THR A 79 7.50 3.98 2.32
N GLU A 80 8.39 4.23 3.28
CA GLU A 80 8.17 5.28 4.29
C GLU A 80 8.07 6.65 3.64
N ASP A 81 8.94 6.93 2.67
CA ASP A 81 8.97 8.21 1.98
C ASP A 81 7.68 8.43 1.19
N TYR A 82 7.15 7.37 0.54
CA TYR A 82 5.86 7.43 -0.14
C TYR A 82 4.74 7.79 0.82
N PHE A 83 4.76 7.28 2.06
CA PHE A 83 3.83 7.67 3.12
C PHE A 83 4.35 8.85 3.95
N GLY A 84 5.12 9.78 3.36
CA GLY A 84 5.54 11.05 3.97
C GLY A 84 6.32 10.93 5.28
N GLY A 85 6.92 9.76 5.50
CA GLY A 85 7.92 9.53 6.53
C GLY A 85 9.31 9.98 6.10
N SER A 86 10.25 9.73 7.00
CA SER A 86 11.68 9.67 6.72
C SER A 86 12.35 8.96 7.90
N TRP A 87 13.59 8.49 7.72
CA TRP A 87 14.40 7.92 8.80
C TRP A 87 13.65 6.87 9.63
N SER A 88 12.97 5.94 8.96
CA SER A 88 12.22 4.86 9.59
C SER A 88 11.10 5.29 10.55
N PHE A 89 10.53 6.49 10.37
CA PHE A 89 9.60 7.10 11.33
C PHE A 89 10.18 7.18 12.76
N ALA A 90 11.49 7.16 12.89
CA ALA A 90 12.16 6.86 14.15
C ALA A 90 12.12 8.02 15.16
N LYS A 91 12.02 7.65 16.44
CA LYS A 91 12.41 8.45 17.60
C LYS A 91 13.27 7.65 18.54
N GLN A 92 14.18 8.33 19.23
CA GLN A 92 14.95 7.73 20.32
C GLN A 92 14.18 7.82 21.63
N VAL A 93 13.91 6.68 22.25
CA VAL A 93 13.25 6.56 23.56
C VAL A 93 14.11 5.63 24.43
N ASN A 94 14.69 6.16 25.51
CA ASN A 94 15.54 5.42 26.43
C ASN A 94 16.68 4.63 25.73
N GLY A 95 17.31 5.23 24.74
CA GLY A 95 18.40 4.62 23.95
C GLY A 95 17.93 3.58 22.92
N LYS A 96 16.63 3.46 22.67
CA LYS A 96 16.04 2.58 21.66
C LYS A 96 15.38 3.39 20.54
N THR A 97 15.55 2.93 19.31
CA THR A 97 14.77 3.40 18.15
C THR A 97 13.35 2.86 18.25
N VAL A 98 12.37 3.74 18.17
CA VAL A 98 10.93 3.43 18.19
C VAL A 98 10.26 4.14 17.02
N GLU A 99 9.44 3.42 16.26
CA GLU A 99 8.62 4.01 15.18
C GLU A 99 7.53 4.92 15.78
N GLN A 100 7.22 6.02 15.09
CA GLN A 100 6.17 6.95 15.51
C GLN A 100 5.01 6.94 14.54
N ASN A 101 3.83 6.65 15.07
CA ASN A 101 2.59 6.87 14.34
C ASN A 101 2.30 8.35 14.19
N TYR A 102 1.64 8.69 13.09
CA TYR A 102 1.19 10.05 12.81
C TYR A 102 -0.02 10.02 11.87
N CYS A 103 -0.80 11.10 11.85
CA CYS A 103 -2.03 11.22 11.08
C CYS A 103 -2.20 12.65 10.55
N THR A 104 -2.42 12.78 9.25
CA THR A 104 -2.72 14.06 8.57
C THR A 104 -3.88 13.89 7.58
N PRO A 105 -4.45 14.96 7.00
CA PRO A 105 -5.56 14.82 6.05
C PRO A 105 -5.26 13.96 4.82
N TYR A 106 -4.02 13.91 4.34
CA TYR A 106 -3.67 13.27 3.06
C TYR A 106 -2.66 12.13 3.16
N LEU A 107 -1.93 11.99 4.27
CA LEU A 107 -0.97 10.90 4.46
C LEU A 107 -0.84 10.54 5.94
N GLY A 108 -0.56 9.27 6.23
CA GLY A 108 -0.49 8.81 7.61
C GLY A 108 0.10 7.43 7.79
N TYR A 109 0.59 7.22 9.01
CA TYR A 109 0.95 5.94 9.59
C TYR A 109 0.17 5.79 10.91
N PRO A 110 -1.16 5.58 10.86
CA PRO A 110 -2.01 5.66 12.05
C PRO A 110 -1.97 4.42 12.97
N TYR A 111 -1.45 3.28 12.50
CA TYR A 111 -1.57 2.02 13.22
C TYR A 111 -0.23 1.28 13.28
N TYR A 112 0.21 0.93 14.47
CA TYR A 112 1.28 -0.05 14.74
C TYR A 112 0.83 -0.96 15.87
N SER A 113 1.04 -2.27 15.75
CA SER A 113 0.93 -3.20 16.87
C SER A 113 1.82 -4.42 16.68
N SER A 114 2.25 -5.03 17.79
CA SER A 114 2.81 -6.39 17.84
C SER A 114 2.02 -7.29 18.80
N HIS A 115 0.82 -6.86 19.20
CA HIS A 115 -0.11 -7.57 20.06
C HIS A 115 -1.54 -7.47 19.51
N ASP A 116 -2.31 -8.55 19.57
CA ASP A 116 -3.74 -8.56 19.31
C ASP A 116 -4.54 -8.46 20.61
N GLU A 117 -4.76 -7.23 21.08
CA GLU A 117 -5.49 -6.95 22.32
C GLU A 117 -7.02 -7.07 22.18
N LEU A 118 -7.54 -7.36 20.98
CA LEU A 118 -8.99 -7.47 20.74
C LEU A 118 -9.58 -8.80 21.19
N ILE A 119 -8.73 -9.82 21.39
CA ILE A 119 -9.14 -11.18 21.70
C ILE A 119 -8.37 -11.65 22.93
N HIS A 120 -9.09 -12.06 23.98
CA HIS A 120 -8.50 -12.72 25.14
C HIS A 120 -8.58 -14.25 24.99
N ASN A 121 -7.51 -14.95 25.37
CA ASN A 121 -7.47 -16.41 25.43
C ASN A 121 -6.75 -16.89 26.69
N ASP A 122 -7.29 -17.93 27.34
CA ASP A 122 -6.71 -18.49 28.58
C ASP A 122 -5.48 -19.39 28.34
N TYR A 123 -5.16 -19.72 27.08
CA TYR A 123 -4.19 -20.75 26.70
C TYR A 123 -3.06 -20.26 25.78
N HIS A 124 -3.20 -19.11 25.13
CA HIS A 124 -2.14 -18.51 24.31
C HIS A 124 -2.01 -17.01 24.55
N ASN A 125 -0.82 -16.48 24.29
CA ASN A 125 -0.51 -15.05 24.33
C ASN A 125 -1.16 -14.29 23.16
N ASP A 126 -1.08 -12.97 23.23
CA ASP A 126 -1.55 -12.01 22.23
C ASP A 126 -0.46 -11.57 21.23
N ASP A 127 0.75 -12.12 21.36
CA ASP A 127 1.89 -11.78 20.49
C ASP A 127 1.56 -12.05 19.02
N CYS A 128 1.80 -11.06 18.16
CA CYS A 128 1.69 -11.19 16.72
C CYS A 128 2.87 -10.52 16.00
N PRO A 129 3.17 -10.88 14.73
CA PRO A 129 4.23 -10.21 13.99
C PRO A 129 3.92 -8.70 13.87
N PRO A 130 4.91 -7.78 13.90
CA PRO A 130 4.63 -6.36 13.87
C PRO A 130 3.81 -5.93 12.65
N MET A 131 2.67 -5.32 12.89
CA MET A 131 1.67 -4.87 11.92
C MET A 131 1.66 -3.36 11.82
N ARG A 132 1.48 -2.85 10.60
CA ARG A 132 1.47 -1.43 10.30
C ARG A 132 0.34 -1.11 9.33
N GLY A 133 -0.31 0.03 9.54
CA GLY A 133 -1.31 0.57 8.62
C GLY A 133 -0.88 1.94 8.13
N PHE A 134 -0.93 2.16 6.82
CA PHE A 134 -0.56 3.41 6.16
C PHE A 134 -1.64 3.87 5.21
N TYR A 135 -1.74 5.18 5.00
CA TYR A 135 -2.53 5.74 3.91
C TYR A 135 -1.84 6.91 3.24
N ARG A 136 -2.11 7.08 1.95
CA ARG A 136 -1.82 8.29 1.18
C ARG A 136 -2.96 8.58 0.22
N TRP A 137 -3.44 9.80 0.21
CA TRP A 137 -4.53 10.31 -0.61
C TRP A 137 -3.99 11.37 -1.57
N HIS A 138 -3.94 11.03 -2.84
CA HIS A 138 -3.54 11.91 -3.95
C HIS A 138 -4.70 12.83 -4.37
N ILE A 139 -5.30 13.55 -3.41
CA ILE A 139 -6.38 14.50 -3.68
C ILE A 139 -5.85 15.81 -4.27
N PRO A 140 -4.84 16.47 -3.66
CA PRO A 140 -4.24 17.66 -4.28
C PRO A 140 -3.28 17.32 -5.43
N ASP A 141 -2.77 16.09 -5.48
CA ASP A 141 -1.72 15.61 -6.39
C ASP A 141 -2.10 14.29 -7.11
N PRO A 142 -3.24 14.22 -7.82
CA PRO A 142 -3.70 13.00 -8.49
C PRO A 142 -2.72 12.52 -9.56
N ILE A 143 -2.48 11.21 -9.60
CA ILE A 143 -1.63 10.58 -10.63
C ILE A 143 -2.52 10.21 -11.81
N ARG A 144 -2.40 10.96 -12.90
CA ARG A 144 -3.26 10.81 -14.09
C ARG A 144 -2.69 9.81 -15.08
N PHE A 145 -3.57 9.12 -15.77
CA PHE A 145 -3.25 8.18 -16.85
C PHE A 145 -4.30 8.29 -17.96
N ARG A 146 -3.89 8.03 -19.21
CA ARG A 146 -4.72 8.11 -20.42
C ARG A 146 -5.06 6.75 -21.01
N SER A 147 -4.18 5.76 -20.93
CA SER A 147 -4.41 4.42 -21.50
C SER A 147 -4.44 3.31 -20.45
N ASN A 148 -3.53 3.31 -19.47
CA ASN A 148 -3.50 2.33 -18.39
C ASN A 148 -2.66 2.78 -17.19
N LEU A 149 -2.80 2.04 -16.09
CA LEU A 149 -2.04 2.25 -14.87
C LEU A 149 -1.68 0.91 -14.22
N LYS A 150 -0.42 0.78 -13.82
CA LYS A 150 0.05 -0.27 -12.91
C LYS A 150 0.84 0.36 -11.77
N VAL A 151 0.61 -0.13 -10.55
CA VAL A 151 1.23 0.37 -9.33
C VAL A 151 1.84 -0.80 -8.57
N THR A 152 3.11 -0.69 -8.20
CA THR A 152 3.84 -1.71 -7.46
C THR A 152 4.64 -1.11 -6.30
N VAL A 153 5.02 -1.95 -5.35
CA VAL A 153 5.94 -1.57 -4.27
C VAL A 153 6.97 -2.67 -4.06
N GLN A 154 8.24 -2.29 -4.07
CA GLN A 154 9.35 -3.20 -3.78
C GLN A 154 9.32 -3.67 -2.34
N GLN A 155 9.87 -4.86 -2.10
CA GLN A 155 10.02 -5.44 -0.77
C GLN A 155 11.50 -5.44 -0.41
N ILE A 156 12.04 -4.25 -0.16
CA ILE A 156 13.45 -4.06 0.19
C ILE A 156 13.54 -3.50 1.61
N GLY A 157 14.48 -4.01 2.39
CA GLY A 157 14.84 -3.43 3.66
C GLY A 157 16.33 -3.21 3.82
N VAL A 158 16.72 -2.66 4.97
CA VAL A 158 18.13 -2.46 5.33
C VAL A 158 18.43 -3.09 6.68
N GLY A 159 19.58 -3.75 6.77
CA GLY A 159 20.15 -4.26 8.00
C GLY A 159 21.64 -3.96 8.09
N HIS A 160 22.34 -4.59 9.02
CA HIS A 160 23.78 -4.36 9.24
C HIS A 160 24.67 -4.67 8.02
N ARG A 161 24.18 -5.48 7.07
CA ARG A 161 24.91 -5.85 5.84
C ARG A 161 24.49 -5.04 4.60
N GLY A 162 23.70 -3.98 4.78
CA GLY A 162 23.14 -3.18 3.70
C GLY A 162 21.72 -3.60 3.30
N PHE A 163 21.34 -3.23 2.08
CA PHE A 163 20.02 -3.53 1.52
C PHE A 163 19.83 -5.03 1.25
N PHE A 164 18.60 -5.51 1.41
CA PHE A 164 18.25 -6.89 1.12
C PHE A 164 16.78 -7.04 0.70
N GLU A 165 16.53 -8.03 -0.16
CA GLU A 165 15.21 -8.49 -0.58
C GLU A 165 14.47 -9.18 0.56
N ARG A 166 13.19 -8.84 0.72
CA ARG A 166 12.36 -9.26 1.85
C ARG A 166 11.14 -10.06 1.43
N GLN A 167 10.59 -10.78 2.41
CA GLN A 167 9.26 -11.40 2.28
C GLN A 167 8.43 -11.04 3.52
N ASP A 168 7.32 -10.39 3.29
CA ASP A 168 6.41 -9.90 4.33
C ASP A 168 4.96 -10.19 3.89
N ASP A 169 3.98 -10.02 4.79
CA ASP A 169 2.56 -10.11 4.44
C ASP A 169 2.05 -8.70 4.15
N VAL A 170 1.62 -8.47 2.91
CA VAL A 170 1.24 -7.16 2.40
C VAL A 170 -0.18 -7.21 1.88
N ALA A 171 -1.04 -6.33 2.40
CA ALA A 171 -2.36 -6.08 1.87
C ALA A 171 -2.52 -4.60 1.48
N SER A 172 -3.37 -4.32 0.50
CA SER A 172 -3.60 -2.95 0.06
C SER A 172 -5.01 -2.75 -0.47
N VAL A 173 -5.45 -1.50 -0.48
CA VAL A 173 -6.58 -1.05 -1.29
C VAL A 173 -6.10 0.13 -2.12
N ALA A 174 -6.23 0.00 -3.44
CA ALA A 174 -6.00 1.08 -4.38
C ALA A 174 -7.31 1.81 -4.69
N TYR A 175 -7.25 3.13 -4.79
CA TYR A 175 -8.41 3.98 -5.05
C TYR A 175 -8.14 4.87 -6.27
N TRP A 176 -9.06 4.90 -7.22
CA TRP A 176 -8.93 5.72 -8.43
C TRP A 176 -10.28 6.08 -9.02
N TYR A 177 -10.29 7.05 -9.92
CA TYR A 177 -11.42 7.34 -10.79
C TYR A 177 -11.04 7.03 -12.23
N GLN A 178 -11.96 6.47 -13.01
CA GLN A 178 -11.76 6.29 -14.46
C GLN A 178 -13.06 6.39 -15.25
N LYS A 179 -12.93 6.74 -16.53
CA LYS A 179 -14.02 6.68 -17.50
C LYS A 179 -14.34 5.22 -17.85
N GLY A 180 -15.58 5.00 -18.27
CA GLY A 180 -16.03 3.71 -18.77
C GLY A 180 -15.60 3.46 -20.23
N PRO A 181 -15.56 2.19 -20.68
CA PRO A 181 -15.71 0.97 -19.88
C PRO A 181 -14.47 0.70 -19.02
N HIS A 182 -14.67 0.03 -17.87
CA HIS A 182 -13.57 -0.44 -17.01
C HIS A 182 -13.42 -1.96 -17.09
N ALA A 183 -12.22 -2.46 -16.74
CA ALA A 183 -11.99 -3.89 -16.63
C ALA A 183 -12.85 -4.49 -15.48
N PRO A 184 -13.22 -5.78 -15.56
CA PRO A 184 -13.86 -6.45 -14.44
C PRO A 184 -12.89 -6.49 -13.24
N PHE A 185 -13.44 -6.40 -12.03
CA PHE A 185 -12.65 -6.57 -10.83
C PHE A 185 -12.21 -8.02 -10.66
N PRO A 186 -10.99 -8.27 -10.14
CA PRO A 186 -10.59 -9.60 -9.73
C PRO A 186 -11.53 -10.10 -8.62
N GLN A 187 -11.70 -11.42 -8.53
CA GLN A 187 -12.50 -12.04 -7.49
C GLN A 187 -11.90 -11.74 -6.12
N LEU A 188 -12.73 -11.24 -5.21
CA LEU A 188 -12.31 -11.03 -3.83
C LEU A 188 -12.06 -12.39 -3.15
N PRO A 189 -10.92 -12.62 -2.50
CA PRO A 189 -10.67 -13.84 -1.74
C PRO A 189 -11.69 -14.05 -0.63
N SER A 190 -11.80 -15.29 -0.16
CA SER A 190 -12.72 -15.65 0.92
C SER A 190 -12.41 -14.86 2.20
N ALA A 191 -13.35 -14.86 3.16
CA ALA A 191 -13.09 -14.20 4.44
C ALA A 191 -11.85 -14.78 5.14
N GLU A 192 -11.71 -16.10 5.13
CA GLU A 192 -10.59 -16.85 5.72
C GLU A 192 -9.25 -16.52 5.05
N GLU A 193 -9.25 -16.33 3.73
CA GLU A 193 -8.06 -15.91 2.98
C GLU A 193 -7.58 -14.51 3.37
N ARG A 194 -8.49 -13.69 3.92
CA ARG A 194 -8.25 -12.31 4.35
C ARG A 194 -8.02 -12.17 5.85
N TRP A 195 -8.06 -13.25 6.62
CA TRP A 195 -7.77 -13.18 8.06
C TRP A 195 -6.33 -12.72 8.33
N PRO A 196 -6.12 -11.83 9.33
CA PRO A 196 -4.79 -11.49 9.81
C PRO A 196 -3.97 -12.74 10.17
N ARG A 197 -2.64 -12.61 10.14
CA ARG A 197 -1.72 -13.71 10.47
C ARG A 197 -1.60 -13.90 11.97
#